data_AF-A0A9W3XBL4-F1
#
_entry.id   AF-A0A9W3XBL4-F1
#
_cell.length_a   1.000
_cell.length_b   1.000
_cell.length_c   1.000
_cell.angle_alpha   90.00
_cell.angle_beta   90.00
_cell.angle_gamma   90.00
#
_symmetry.space_group_name_H-M   'P 1'
#
loop_
_entity.id
_entity.type
_entity.pdbx_description
1 polymer ?
#
loop_
_entity_poly.entity_id
_entity_poly.type
_entity_poly.pdbx_seq_one_letter_code
_entity_poly.pdbx_strand_id
1 'polypeptide(L)'
;MNNHSTHQEAAHSDYLSGMKYKDIAEKYAVSINTVKSWKKRYNWQRESAHKTKKVASNQNRVHTKSKMKINPLQETITQDLMNQLQENGTFGAHYVDLVSDYMALWDIKNNLILDIQTRGVVVDWSNGKQQGKKKNESISELNKTNAQMLKLLAELGLKATELEKEDDDDEDV
;
A
#
# COMPACT_ATOMS: atom_id res chain seq x y z
N MET A 1 -1.80 66.46 -4.78
CA MET A 1 -2.26 65.43 -5.73
C MET A 1 -1.16 64.39 -5.81
N ASN A 2 -1.29 63.29 -5.07
CA ASN A 2 -0.25 62.25 -5.04
C ASN A 2 -0.54 61.25 -6.16
N ASN A 3 0.35 61.24 -7.16
CA ASN A 3 0.40 60.29 -8.27
C ASN A 3 0.58 58.86 -7.74
N HIS A 4 -0.50 58.23 -7.30
CA HIS A 4 -0.53 56.79 -7.08
C HIS A 4 -0.39 56.12 -8.44
N SER A 5 0.84 55.68 -8.69
CA SER A 5 1.35 54.97 -9.86
C SER A 5 0.31 54.06 -10.54
N THR A 6 -0.13 54.47 -11.73
CA THR A 6 -1.08 53.81 -12.64
C THR A 6 -0.81 52.32 -12.89
N HIS A 7 0.44 51.89 -12.71
CA HIS A 7 0.86 50.51 -12.90
C HIS A 7 0.36 49.59 -11.80
N GLN A 8 0.09 50.11 -10.59
CA GLN A 8 -0.33 49.32 -9.42
C GLN A 8 -1.79 48.94 -9.51
N GLU A 9 -2.64 49.88 -9.92
CA GLU A 9 -4.08 49.66 -10.11
C GLU A 9 -4.34 48.67 -11.26
N ALA A 10 -3.60 48.83 -12.36
CA ALA A 10 -3.69 47.93 -13.50
C ALA A 10 -3.18 46.51 -13.15
N ALA A 11 -2.05 46.41 -12.44
CA ALA A 11 -1.53 45.14 -11.92
C ALA A 11 -2.47 44.47 -10.90
N HIS A 12 -3.23 45.24 -10.12
CA HIS A 12 -4.25 44.71 -9.21
C HIS A 12 -5.41 44.09 -9.99
N SER A 13 -5.90 44.76 -11.03
CA SER A 13 -6.94 44.24 -11.91
C SER A 13 -6.51 42.93 -12.59
N ASP A 14 -5.29 42.88 -13.12
CA ASP A 14 -4.72 41.66 -13.71
C ASP A 14 -4.53 40.54 -12.67
N TYR A 15 -4.19 40.89 -11.42
CA TYR A 15 -4.11 39.95 -10.33
C TYR A 15 -5.49 39.35 -9.97
N LEU A 16 -6.54 40.18 -9.96
CA LEU A 16 -7.92 39.76 -9.70
C LEU A 16 -8.47 38.90 -10.85
N SER A 17 -8.10 39.17 -12.10
CA SER A 17 -8.47 38.34 -13.26
C SER A 17 -7.76 36.98 -13.28
N GLY A 18 -6.80 36.77 -12.38
CA GLY A 18 -6.14 35.48 -12.16
C GLY A 18 -4.79 35.33 -12.87
N MET A 19 -4.23 36.41 -13.42
CA MET A 19 -2.88 36.38 -14.00
C MET A 19 -1.84 36.03 -12.93
N LYS A 20 -0.80 35.29 -13.33
CA LYS A 20 0.29 34.93 -12.41
C LYS A 20 1.18 36.14 -12.19
N TYR A 21 1.83 36.21 -11.03
CA TYR A 21 2.75 37.30 -10.71
C TYR A 21 3.90 37.46 -11.72
N LYS A 22 4.30 36.37 -12.39
CA LYS A 22 5.34 36.40 -13.44
C LYS A 22 4.85 37.20 -14.65
N ASP A 23 3.64 36.93 -15.12
CA ASP A 23 3.07 37.55 -16.31
C ASP A 23 2.76 39.04 -16.06
N ILE A 24 2.28 39.37 -14.85
CA ILE A 24 2.08 40.77 -14.42
C ILE A 24 3.42 41.51 -14.35
N ALA A 25 4.46 40.87 -13.82
CA ALA A 25 5.79 41.46 -13.73
C ALA A 25 6.36 41.78 -15.13
N GLU A 26 6.23 40.86 -16.07
CA GLU A 26 6.68 41.03 -17.45
C GLU A 26 5.88 42.12 -18.19
N LYS A 27 4.54 42.11 -18.06
CA LYS A 27 3.65 43.08 -18.72
C LYS A 27 3.93 44.54 -18.33
N TYR A 28 4.27 44.78 -17.06
CA TYR A 28 4.55 46.13 -16.54
C TYR A 28 6.05 46.41 -16.41
N ALA A 29 6.93 45.53 -16.94
CA ALA A 29 8.38 45.64 -16.85
C ALA A 29 8.90 45.88 -15.42
N VAL A 30 8.27 45.25 -14.43
CA VAL A 30 8.66 45.31 -13.02
C VAL A 30 9.16 43.96 -12.54
N SER A 31 9.94 43.93 -11.45
CA SER A 31 10.34 42.66 -10.86
C SER A 31 9.15 41.94 -10.24
N ILE A 32 9.17 40.60 -10.23
CA ILE A 32 8.16 39.78 -9.52
C ILE A 32 8.08 40.14 -8.03
N ASN A 33 9.18 40.58 -7.43
CA ASN A 33 9.24 41.01 -6.03
C ASN A 33 8.49 42.33 -5.82
N THR A 34 8.46 43.20 -6.83
CA THR A 34 7.66 44.44 -6.83
C THR A 34 6.17 44.12 -6.78
N VAL A 35 5.71 43.18 -7.62
CA VAL A 35 4.30 42.73 -7.65
C VAL A 35 3.89 42.05 -6.33
N LYS A 36 4.75 41.16 -5.80
CA LYS A 36 4.53 40.54 -4.47
C LYS A 36 4.47 41.58 -3.35
N SER A 37 5.28 42.63 -3.44
CA SER A 37 5.29 43.72 -2.46
C SER A 37 4.02 44.56 -2.54
N TRP A 38 3.47 44.82 -3.73
CA TRP A 38 2.17 45.48 -3.87
C TRP A 38 1.04 44.63 -3.27
N LYS A 39 1.00 43.34 -3.56
CA LYS A 39 0.03 42.41 -2.96
C LYS A 39 0.07 42.45 -1.42
N LYS A 40 1.27 42.54 -0.84
CA LYS A 40 1.45 42.66 0.62
C LYS A 40 1.05 44.04 1.15
N ARG A 41 1.49 45.13 0.50
CA ARG A 41 1.25 46.51 0.94
C ARG A 41 -0.22 46.91 0.86
N TYR A 42 -0.90 46.51 -0.21
CA TYR A 42 -2.29 46.86 -0.48
C TYR A 42 -3.26 45.72 -0.16
N ASN A 43 -2.78 44.66 0.49
CA ASN A 43 -3.56 43.50 0.90
C ASN A 43 -4.46 42.94 -0.21
N TRP A 44 -3.91 42.77 -1.43
CA TRP A 44 -4.70 42.26 -2.55
C TRP A 44 -5.18 40.83 -2.24
N GLN A 45 -6.50 40.66 -2.28
CA GLN A 45 -7.16 39.37 -2.07
C GLN A 45 -7.84 38.96 -3.37
N ARG A 46 -7.61 37.71 -3.78
CA ARG A 46 -8.39 37.07 -4.84
C ARG A 46 -9.15 35.91 -4.25
N GLU A 47 -10.40 35.74 -4.67
CA GLU A 47 -11.10 34.48 -4.41
C GLU A 47 -10.43 33.40 -5.26
N SER A 48 -9.63 32.56 -4.61
CA SER A 48 -8.92 31.47 -5.28
C SER A 48 -9.92 30.44 -5.81
N ALA A 49 -9.95 30.22 -7.12
CA ALA A 49 -10.67 29.13 -7.79
C ALA A 49 -10.22 27.71 -7.38
N HIS A 50 -9.32 27.54 -6.40
CA HIS A 50 -9.02 26.26 -5.78
C HIS A 50 -8.73 26.44 -4.29
N LYS A 51 -9.79 26.55 -3.46
CA LYS A 51 -9.71 26.06 -2.08
C LYS A 51 -9.99 24.56 -2.08
N THR A 52 -9.08 23.75 -2.64
CA THR A 52 -9.01 22.37 -2.14
C THR A 52 -8.40 22.46 -0.75
N LYS A 53 -9.27 22.47 0.26
CA LYS A 53 -9.12 21.59 1.44
C LYS A 53 -7.72 20.98 1.61
N LYS A 54 -6.68 21.70 2.05
CA LYS A 54 -5.48 21.03 2.60
C LYS A 54 -5.88 20.44 3.95
N VAL A 55 -6.64 19.35 3.92
CA VAL A 55 -6.70 18.41 5.03
C VAL A 55 -5.33 17.74 5.05
N ALA A 56 -4.68 17.73 6.21
CA ALA A 56 -3.52 16.87 6.41
C ALA A 56 -4.00 15.44 6.11
N SER A 57 -3.56 14.85 4.99
CA SER A 57 -3.77 13.42 4.80
C SER A 57 -2.89 12.75 5.84
N ASN A 58 -3.49 12.35 6.96
CA ASN A 58 -2.93 11.27 7.73
C ASN A 58 -2.81 10.11 6.75
N GLN A 59 -1.59 9.76 6.35
CA GLN A 59 -1.33 8.60 5.51
C GLN A 59 -1.53 7.36 6.39
N ASN A 60 -2.74 7.16 6.91
CA ASN A 60 -3.26 5.82 7.05
C ASN A 60 -3.38 5.32 5.61
N ARG A 61 -2.32 4.65 5.16
CA ARG A 61 -2.32 3.77 4.00
C ARG A 61 -3.41 2.73 4.24
N VAL A 62 -4.65 3.09 3.91
CA VAL A 62 -5.67 2.09 3.65
C VAL A 62 -5.19 1.44 2.37
N HIS A 63 -4.67 0.22 2.51
CA HIS A 63 -4.32 -0.63 1.39
C HIS A 63 -5.51 -0.59 0.44
N THR A 64 -5.40 0.14 -0.67
CA THR A 64 -6.31 -0.09 -1.79
C THR A 64 -6.08 -1.55 -2.11
N LYS A 65 -7.09 -2.39 -1.84
CA LYS A 65 -7.14 -3.73 -2.39
C LYS A 65 -7.25 -3.52 -3.90
N SER A 66 -6.11 -3.27 -4.54
CA SER A 66 -5.90 -3.66 -5.92
C SER A 66 -6.43 -5.09 -5.95
N LYS A 67 -7.46 -5.35 -6.75
CA LYS A 67 -7.97 -6.70 -6.95
C LYS A 67 -6.77 -7.54 -7.33
N MET A 68 -6.18 -8.22 -6.34
CA MET A 68 -5.09 -9.13 -6.53
C MET A 68 -5.65 -10.13 -7.52
N LYS A 69 -4.92 -10.42 -8.61
CA LYS A 69 -5.31 -11.55 -9.46
C LYS A 69 -5.38 -12.73 -8.51
N ILE A 70 -6.60 -13.20 -8.21
CA ILE A 70 -6.82 -14.36 -7.36
C ILE A 70 -6.02 -15.45 -8.05
N ASN A 71 -4.97 -15.91 -7.37
CA ASN A 71 -4.16 -17.00 -7.90
C ASN A 71 -5.11 -18.20 -7.92
N PRO A 72 -5.34 -18.88 -9.06
CA PRO A 72 -6.24 -20.04 -9.11
C PRO A 72 -5.93 -21.05 -8.01
N LEU A 73 -4.64 -21.20 -7.68
CA LEU A 73 -4.17 -22.04 -6.58
C LEU A 73 -4.69 -21.60 -5.20
N GLN A 74 -4.85 -20.30 -4.95
CA GLN A 74 -5.36 -19.76 -3.69
C GLN A 74 -6.82 -20.17 -3.46
N GLU A 75 -7.64 -20.07 -4.51
CA GLU A 75 -9.05 -20.47 -4.46
C GLU A 75 -9.19 -21.98 -4.31
N THR A 76 -8.39 -22.76 -5.05
CA THR A 76 -8.34 -24.23 -4.89
C THR A 76 -7.98 -24.64 -3.46
N ILE A 77 -6.93 -24.06 -2.87
CA ILE A 77 -6.54 -24.34 -1.48
C ILE A 77 -7.65 -23.96 -0.50
N THR A 78 -8.30 -22.82 -0.71
CA THR A 78 -9.39 -22.37 0.18
C THR A 78 -10.57 -23.36 0.14
N GLN A 79 -10.98 -23.78 -1.05
CA GLN A 79 -12.08 -24.75 -1.21
C GLN A 79 -11.72 -26.11 -0.63
N ASP A 80 -10.49 -26.58 -0.85
CA ASP A 80 -9.99 -27.84 -0.29
C ASP A 80 -10.04 -27.84 1.25
N LEU A 81 -9.56 -26.77 1.90
CA LEU A 81 -9.63 -26.63 3.36
C LEU A 81 -11.09 -26.60 3.87
N MET A 82 -11.99 -25.92 3.17
CA MET A 82 -13.41 -25.89 3.54
C MET A 82 -14.09 -27.26 3.39
N ASN A 83 -13.75 -28.00 2.33
CA ASN A 83 -14.25 -29.35 2.10
C ASN A 83 -13.79 -30.30 3.20
N GLN A 84 -12.51 -30.26 3.57
CA GLN A 84 -11.99 -31.09 4.66
C GLN A 84 -12.66 -30.79 6.01
N LEU A 85 -13.01 -29.52 6.27
CA LEU A 85 -13.80 -29.17 7.46
C LEU A 85 -15.21 -29.77 7.42
N GLN A 86 -15.86 -29.70 6.26
CA GLN A 86 -17.19 -30.31 6.07
C GLN A 86 -17.15 -31.84 6.23
N GLU A 87 -16.13 -32.50 5.70
CA GLU A 87 -15.91 -33.95 5.84
C GLU A 87 -15.62 -34.36 7.29
N ASN A 88 -14.83 -33.55 8.02
CA ASN A 88 -14.57 -33.75 9.44
C ASN A 88 -15.75 -33.39 10.35
N GLY A 89 -16.89 -32.96 9.78
CA GLY A 89 -18.07 -32.54 10.53
C GLY A 89 -17.84 -31.31 11.41
N THR A 90 -16.81 -30.51 11.10
CA THR A 90 -16.47 -29.31 11.85
C THR A 90 -17.19 -28.10 11.25
N PHE A 91 -18.29 -27.72 11.90
CA PHE A 91 -19.11 -26.58 11.50
C PHE A 91 -18.96 -25.43 12.48
N GLY A 92 -18.80 -24.20 11.97
CA GLY A 92 -18.76 -23.01 12.81
C GLY A 92 -18.12 -21.81 12.12
N ALA A 93 -18.62 -20.63 12.41
CA ALA A 93 -18.07 -19.38 11.86
C ALA A 93 -16.61 -19.16 12.26
N HIS A 94 -16.18 -19.69 13.42
CA HIS A 94 -14.79 -19.60 13.85
C HIS A 94 -13.84 -20.46 13.01
N TYR A 95 -14.27 -21.62 12.53
CA TYR A 95 -13.44 -22.43 11.62
C TYR A 95 -13.28 -21.76 10.26
N VAL A 96 -14.33 -21.12 9.76
CA VAL A 96 -14.28 -20.31 8.53
C VAL A 96 -13.30 -19.15 8.68
N ASP A 97 -13.30 -18.48 9.85
CA ASP A 97 -12.37 -17.41 10.17
C ASP A 97 -10.92 -17.90 10.24
N LEU A 98 -10.67 -19.06 10.87
CA LEU A 98 -9.34 -19.68 10.91
C LEU A 98 -8.82 -20.05 9.50
N VAL A 99 -9.68 -20.50 8.59
CA VAL A 99 -9.30 -20.71 7.18
C VAL A 99 -8.96 -19.38 6.51
N SER A 100 -9.75 -18.32 6.74
CA SER A 100 -9.44 -16.98 6.25
C SER A 100 -8.08 -16.48 6.76
N ASP A 101 -7.78 -16.66 8.04
CA ASP A 101 -6.49 -16.33 8.66
C ASP A 101 -5.35 -17.11 8.01
N TYR A 102 -5.54 -18.41 7.76
CA TYR A 102 -4.56 -19.24 7.06
C TYR A 102 -4.27 -18.69 5.65
N MET A 103 -5.30 -18.29 4.91
CA MET A 103 -5.12 -17.72 3.58
C MET A 103 -4.41 -16.35 3.61
N ALA A 104 -4.66 -15.53 4.64
CA ALA A 104 -3.93 -14.28 4.84
C ALA A 104 -2.43 -14.54 5.12
N LEU A 105 -2.10 -15.56 5.93
CA LEU A 105 -0.71 -15.97 6.16
C LEU A 105 -0.06 -16.56 4.91
N TRP A 106 -0.83 -17.27 4.07
CA TRP A 106 -0.33 -17.78 2.79
C TRP A 106 0.12 -16.66 1.85
N ASP A 107 -0.63 -15.55 1.79
CA ASP A 107 -0.23 -14.37 1.02
C ASP A 107 1.05 -13.73 1.58
N ILE A 108 1.15 -13.59 2.91
CA ILE A 108 2.36 -13.08 3.58
C ILE A 108 3.56 -13.97 3.26
N LYS A 109 3.40 -15.30 3.38
CA LYS A 109 4.44 -16.29 3.07
C LYS A 109 4.96 -16.11 1.64
N ASN A 110 4.07 -16.00 0.66
CA ASN A 110 4.47 -15.83 -0.74
C ASN A 110 5.19 -14.50 -1.00
N ASN A 111 4.75 -13.42 -0.36
CA ASN A 111 5.44 -12.13 -0.44
C ASN A 111 6.86 -12.20 0.15
N LEU A 112 7.04 -12.92 1.27
CA LEU A 112 8.34 -13.14 1.89
C LEU A 112 9.26 -13.99 1.00
N ILE A 113 8.72 -15.05 0.38
CA ILE A 113 9.45 -15.86 -0.62
C ILE A 113 9.89 -15.00 -1.81
N LEU A 114 9.01 -14.14 -2.32
CA LEU A 114 9.32 -13.23 -3.41
C LEU A 114 10.43 -12.23 -3.02
N ASP A 115 10.38 -11.66 -1.81
CA ASP A 115 11.45 -10.79 -1.31
C ASP A 115 12.80 -11.53 -1.23
N ILE A 116 12.79 -12.78 -0.75
CA ILE A 116 14.01 -13.61 -0.69
C ILE A 116 14.55 -13.93 -2.09
N GLN A 117 13.68 -14.24 -3.05
CA GLN A 117 14.07 -14.50 -4.44
C GLN A 117 14.65 -13.25 -5.12
N THR A 118 14.09 -12.08 -4.82
CA THR A 118 14.50 -10.82 -5.45
C THR A 118 15.75 -10.20 -4.82
N ARG A 119 15.89 -10.25 -3.50
CA ARG A 119 17.01 -9.62 -2.77
C ARG A 119 18.09 -10.59 -2.33
N GLY A 120 17.82 -11.89 -2.36
CA GLY A 120 18.72 -12.94 -1.91
C GLY A 120 18.75 -13.10 -0.38
N VAL A 121 19.61 -14.02 0.05
CA VAL A 121 19.76 -14.43 1.47
C VAL A 121 20.49 -13.37 2.31
N VAL A 122 21.32 -12.56 1.67
CA VAL A 122 22.12 -11.49 2.28
C VAL A 122 21.77 -10.18 1.59
N VAL A 123 21.43 -9.17 2.37
CA VAL A 123 21.00 -7.86 1.90
C VAL A 123 21.94 -6.78 2.44
N ASP A 124 22.20 -5.78 1.61
CA ASP A 124 22.95 -4.61 2.04
C ASP A 124 22.11 -3.80 3.04
N TRP A 125 22.76 -3.38 4.11
CA TRP A 125 22.21 -2.54 5.15
C TRP A 125 23.02 -1.24 5.19
N SER A 126 22.32 -0.11 5.32
CA SER A 126 22.94 1.19 5.46
C SER A 126 22.15 2.01 6.48
N ASN A 127 22.88 2.64 7.40
CA ASN A 127 22.35 3.62 8.34
C ASN A 127 23.23 4.86 8.32
N GLY A 128 22.99 5.71 7.32
CA GLY A 128 23.73 6.93 7.10
C GLY A 128 25.20 6.67 6.77
N LYS A 129 26.08 6.80 7.76
CA LYS A 129 27.53 6.64 7.60
C LYS A 129 28.00 5.18 7.70
N GLN A 130 27.18 4.29 8.27
CA GLN A 130 27.51 2.88 8.44
C GLN A 130 26.85 2.06 7.33
N GLN A 131 27.61 1.13 6.75
CA GLN A 131 27.17 0.25 5.68
C GLN A 131 27.68 -1.17 5.96
N GLY A 132 26.96 -2.19 5.51
CA GLY A 132 27.42 -3.58 5.62
C GLY A 132 26.43 -4.55 5.02
N LYS A 133 26.73 -5.85 5.17
CA LYS A 133 25.85 -6.94 4.74
C LYS A 133 25.19 -7.58 5.95
N LYS A 134 23.89 -7.84 5.87
CA LYS A 134 23.15 -8.56 6.92
C LYS A 134 22.27 -9.66 6.31
N LYS A 135 21.79 -10.57 7.13
CA LYS A 135 20.80 -11.58 6.72
C LYS A 135 19.50 -10.88 6.32
N ASN A 136 18.83 -11.42 5.30
CA ASN A 136 17.50 -10.95 4.95
C ASN A 136 16.50 -11.28 6.06
N GLU A 137 15.84 -10.25 6.64
CA GLU A 137 14.83 -10.40 7.69
C GLU A 137 13.63 -11.25 7.21
N SER A 138 13.35 -11.24 5.91
CA SER A 138 12.25 -12.02 5.33
C SER A 138 12.40 -13.52 5.59
N ILE A 139 13.62 -14.02 5.80
CA ILE A 139 13.87 -15.44 6.13
C ILE A 139 13.37 -15.79 7.52
N SER A 140 13.67 -14.96 8.53
CA SER A 140 13.18 -15.21 9.89
C SER A 140 11.67 -15.05 9.97
N GLU A 141 11.12 -14.05 9.28
CA GLU A 141 9.66 -13.85 9.24
C GLU A 141 8.94 -14.96 8.47
N LEU A 142 9.56 -15.52 7.41
CA LEU A 142 9.02 -16.66 6.68
C LEU A 142 8.88 -17.88 7.59
N ASN A 143 9.92 -18.17 8.38
CA ASN A 143 9.90 -19.30 9.31
C ASN A 143 8.82 -19.14 10.39
N LYS A 144 8.66 -17.92 10.92
CA LYS A 144 7.61 -17.61 11.91
C LYS A 144 6.21 -17.75 11.30
N THR A 145 6.01 -17.22 10.10
CA THR A 145 4.74 -17.30 9.36
C THR A 145 4.39 -18.77 9.11
N ASN A 146 5.34 -19.57 8.61
CA ASN A 146 5.14 -21.00 8.39
C ASN A 146 4.78 -21.74 9.69
N ALA A 147 5.44 -21.42 10.80
CA ALA A 147 5.11 -22.04 12.09
C ALA A 147 3.69 -21.69 12.56
N GLN A 148 3.22 -20.47 12.33
CA GLN A 148 1.83 -20.08 12.63
C GLN A 148 0.83 -20.80 11.71
N MET A 149 1.14 -20.92 10.42
CA MET A 149 0.30 -21.66 9.47
C MET A 149 0.13 -23.13 9.87
N LEU A 150 1.21 -23.80 10.29
CA LEU A 150 1.15 -25.18 10.77
C LEU A 150 0.31 -25.33 12.05
N LYS A 151 0.32 -24.33 12.93
CA LYS A 151 -0.54 -24.32 14.13
C LYS A 151 -2.01 -24.19 13.76
N LEU A 152 -2.36 -23.32 12.79
CA LEU A 152 -3.74 -23.21 12.30
C LEU A 152 -4.24 -24.53 11.71
N LEU A 153 -3.43 -25.20 10.89
CA LEU A 153 -3.81 -26.52 10.35
C LEU A 153 -4.05 -27.55 11.46
N ALA A 154 -3.20 -27.55 12.50
CA ALA A 154 -3.38 -28.41 13.66
C ALA A 154 -4.66 -28.08 14.45
N GLU A 155 -4.99 -26.80 14.64
CA GLU A 155 -6.22 -26.34 15.31
C GLU A 155 -7.49 -26.67 14.52
N LEU A 156 -7.40 -26.66 13.18
CA LEU A 156 -8.48 -27.09 12.29
C LEU A 156 -8.68 -28.63 12.29
N GLY A 157 -7.80 -29.39 12.95
CA GLY A 157 -7.82 -30.86 12.95
C GLY A 157 -7.41 -31.46 11.61
N LEU A 158 -6.85 -30.65 10.70
CA LEU A 158 -6.41 -31.05 9.37
C LEU A 158 -5.00 -31.61 9.48
N LYS A 159 -4.91 -32.92 9.74
CA LYS A 159 -3.65 -33.65 9.62
C LYS A 159 -3.54 -34.19 8.20
N ALA A 160 -2.32 -34.23 7.65
CA ALA A 160 -2.08 -34.86 6.36
C ALA A 160 -2.65 -36.29 6.40
N THR A 161 -3.77 -36.51 5.71
CA THR A 161 -4.35 -37.83 5.54
C THR A 161 -3.32 -38.65 4.80
N GLU A 162 -2.83 -39.69 5.45
CA GLU A 162 -2.00 -40.70 4.82
C GLU A 162 -2.89 -41.30 3.73
N LEU A 163 -2.58 -41.02 2.46
CA LEU A 163 -3.29 -41.64 1.34
C LEU A 163 -3.19 -43.15 1.57
N GLU A 164 -4.29 -43.78 1.95
CA GLU A 164 -4.38 -45.23 1.94
C GLU A 164 -4.06 -45.64 0.50
N LYS A 165 -2.91 -46.28 0.33
CA LYS A 165 -2.66 -47.04 -0.89
C LYS A 165 -3.72 -48.12 -0.86
N GLU A 166 -4.70 -48.02 -1.74
CA GLU A 166 -5.44 -49.20 -2.18
C GLU A 166 -4.37 -50.13 -2.76
N ASP A 167 -3.89 -51.05 -1.93
CA ASP A 167 -3.21 -52.24 -2.41
C ASP A 167 -4.29 -53.01 -3.18
N ASP A 168 -4.31 -52.82 -4.50
CA ASP A 168 -4.99 -53.72 -5.44
C ASP A 168 -4.38 -55.12 -5.22
N ASP A 169 -4.92 -55.85 -4.24
CA ASP A 169 -4.85 -57.30 -4.19
C ASP A 169 -5.67 -57.81 -5.39
N ASP A 170 -5.05 -57.81 -6.57
CA ASP A 170 -5.44 -58.65 -7.70
C ASP A 170 -5.40 -60.11 -7.21
N GLU A 171 -6.54 -60.59 -6.72
CA GLU A 171 -6.81 -62.01 -6.50
C GLU A 171 -6.61 -62.76 -7.83
N ASP A 172 -5.60 -63.62 -7.86
CA ASP A 172 -5.36 -64.64 -8.88
C ASP A 172 -6.66 -65.38 -9.27
N VAL A 173 -7.04 -65.32 -10.56
CA VAL A 173 -7.97 -66.28 -11.21
C VAL A 173 -7.38 -66.78 -12.53
#